data_AF-A0A7X6D8U8-F1
#
_entry.id   AF-A0A7X6D8U8-F1
#
_cell.length_a   1.000
_cell.length_b   1.000
_cell.length_c   1.000
_cell.angle_alpha   90.00
_cell.angle_beta   90.00
_cell.angle_gamma   90.00
#
_symmetry.space_group_name_H-M   'P 1'
#
loop_
_entity.id
_entity.type
_entity.pdbx_description
1 polymer ?
#
loop_
_entity_poly.entity_id
_entity_poly.type
_entity_poly.pdbx_seq_one_letter_code
_entity_poly.pdbx_strand_id
1 'polypeptide(L)'
;MFNNWLKRRDESDNRDETLLEEQELETSNAVYDSENDDDYYYYYYYESTGDKDLTIPNLESTEKEDKLEFFNSEKDTYVSPFKSEEESKKVEAVEDNTDFSYEKDFLEPAQAVLEEESAEINELKEKINELLLENESLKERTSRLNFVEDNNQRLTEQLKEYGNVLDENNELKSRLLDMENVTETSEEENMHLQELDAKIDELTSEIEAKDVKIEELEKQTSELTTEKDELTQSNNELKEEAEKANNLVETIKSENAVFAAKIEELQNTLAESKNTSTEESLMIEENKRMIKELEEELNQSKELETELTKRYETEIENNKQIMKKNEQELTEMNERISQTEELEKELAELRENQKAIYELQQELSNMREQQAEVTTSLTELASEKTRAARLEQEVSELKNAGTPEVGNLQAELARVKEELRIANLKAEQNASMNQSDIAHVMLEAQAKARQIVDVANYEAKRRVADSEMELSAVSQEARNYYRKLEKIKAESEVVFSELLRKLESIGDIDRL
;
A
#
# COMPACT_ATOMS: atom_id res chain seq x y z
N MET A 1 -6.61 51.32 -24.22
CA MET A 1 -7.70 51.61 -23.26
C MET A 1 -8.16 50.26 -22.75
N PHE A 2 -7.58 49.73 -21.68
CA PHE A 2 -7.96 49.91 -20.27
C PHE A 2 -9.32 49.29 -19.89
N ASN A 3 -9.22 48.06 -19.36
CA ASN A 3 -9.94 47.42 -18.25
C ASN A 3 -11.44 47.61 -18.02
N ASN A 4 -12.14 46.46 -17.96
CA ASN A 4 -12.84 45.89 -16.79
C ASN A 4 -13.39 44.51 -17.22
N TRP A 5 -13.09 43.33 -16.63
CA TRP A 5 -12.74 42.92 -15.24
C TRP A 5 -13.80 43.43 -14.23
N LEU A 6 -14.41 42.62 -13.37
CA LEU A 6 -14.27 41.20 -13.04
C LEU A 6 -15.51 40.80 -12.19
N LYS A 7 -16.05 39.58 -12.31
CA LYS A 7 -16.28 38.62 -11.19
C LYS A 7 -17.20 37.44 -11.56
N ARG A 8 -16.75 36.25 -11.14
CA ARG A 8 -17.53 35.01 -10.97
C ARG A 8 -17.80 34.83 -9.47
N ARG A 9 -18.67 33.84 -9.15
CA ARG A 9 -18.89 33.23 -7.81
C ARG A 9 -19.67 34.16 -6.85
N ASP A 10 -20.71 33.71 -6.17
CA ASP A 10 -20.75 32.57 -5.24
C ASP A 10 -22.09 31.78 -5.22
N GLU A 11 -22.04 30.61 -4.59
CA GLU A 11 -23.00 30.01 -3.62
C GLU A 11 -24.52 30.01 -3.98
N SER A 12 -25.08 28.84 -4.33
CA SER A 12 -25.69 27.85 -3.41
C SER A 12 -27.21 28.06 -3.24
N ASP A 13 -28.01 27.08 -3.61
CA ASP A 13 -29.22 26.77 -2.84
C ASP A 13 -29.59 25.29 -2.98
N ASN A 14 -29.87 24.66 -1.84
CA ASN A 14 -30.03 23.23 -1.69
C ASN A 14 -31.52 22.94 -1.42
N ARG A 15 -32.21 22.18 -2.27
CA ARG A 15 -33.58 21.69 -2.00
C ARG A 15 -33.84 20.32 -2.63
N ASP A 16 -33.56 19.28 -1.85
CA ASP A 16 -34.35 18.06 -1.91
C ASP A 16 -35.68 18.29 -1.16
N GLU A 17 -36.81 17.89 -1.77
CA GLU A 17 -37.96 17.33 -1.04
C GLU A 17 -38.92 16.62 -2.02
N THR A 18 -38.72 15.31 -2.14
CA THR A 18 -39.72 14.23 -2.24
C THR A 18 -41.17 14.54 -2.64
N LEU A 19 -41.71 13.81 -3.62
CA LEU A 19 -43.15 13.43 -3.70
C LEU A 19 -43.41 12.35 -4.78
N LEU A 20 -43.79 11.12 -4.36
CA LEU A 20 -44.60 10.08 -5.05
C LEU A 20 -44.11 9.56 -6.44
N GLU A 21 -44.47 8.37 -6.93
CA GLU A 21 -45.40 7.31 -6.51
C GLU A 21 -44.93 5.93 -7.04
N GLU A 22 -45.47 4.83 -6.50
CA GLU A 22 -45.26 3.47 -7.03
C GLU A 22 -46.08 3.21 -8.30
N GLN A 23 -45.51 2.57 -9.33
CA GLN A 23 -46.16 1.41 -9.97
C GLN A 23 -45.23 0.66 -10.94
N GLU A 24 -45.06 -0.65 -10.68
CA GLU A 24 -44.74 -1.61 -11.74
C GLU A 24 -45.99 -1.85 -12.60
N LEU A 25 -45.84 -1.97 -13.92
CA LEU A 25 -46.61 -2.92 -14.73
C LEU A 25 -46.04 -3.06 -16.14
N GLU A 26 -46.03 -4.29 -16.62
CA GLU A 26 -45.61 -4.68 -17.96
C GLU A 26 -46.56 -4.11 -19.02
N THR A 27 -46.02 -3.66 -20.16
CA THR A 27 -46.83 -3.49 -21.38
C THR A 27 -46.12 -4.14 -22.57
N SER A 28 -46.67 -5.28 -22.99
CA SER A 28 -46.42 -5.85 -24.30
C SER A 28 -46.86 -4.87 -25.39
N ASN A 29 -46.00 -4.66 -26.40
CA ASN A 29 -46.31 -3.76 -27.49
C ASN A 29 -46.80 -4.57 -28.70
N ALA A 30 -48.02 -4.29 -29.15
CA ALA A 30 -48.67 -5.03 -30.23
C ALA A 30 -48.14 -4.60 -31.60
N VAL A 31 -48.08 -5.55 -32.55
CA VAL A 31 -47.97 -5.27 -33.98
C VAL A 31 -49.08 -6.05 -34.70
N TYR A 32 -49.63 -5.39 -35.71
CA TYR A 32 -50.90 -5.63 -36.39
C TYR A 32 -51.20 -7.03 -36.93
N ASP A 33 -52.50 -7.35 -36.97
CA ASP A 33 -53.11 -8.25 -37.94
C ASP A 33 -52.74 -7.86 -39.38
N SER A 34 -52.45 -8.88 -40.19
CA SER A 34 -52.85 -8.88 -41.60
C SER A 34 -53.33 -10.28 -41.95
N GLU A 35 -54.61 -10.38 -42.29
CA GLU A 35 -55.25 -11.58 -42.82
C GLU A 35 -54.49 -12.06 -44.07
N ASN A 36 -54.24 -13.37 -44.17
CA ASN A 36 -54.07 -14.04 -45.47
C ASN A 36 -54.44 -15.53 -45.31
N ASP A 37 -55.50 -15.94 -46.00
CA ASP A 37 -55.95 -17.34 -46.05
C ASP A 37 -55.03 -18.14 -46.98
N ASP A 38 -54.31 -19.12 -46.43
CA ASP A 38 -53.60 -20.15 -47.22
C ASP A 38 -54.32 -21.50 -47.06
N ASP A 39 -55.26 -21.79 -47.97
CA ASP A 39 -55.90 -23.09 -48.12
C ASP A 39 -54.88 -24.14 -48.61
N TYR A 40 -54.30 -24.89 -47.68
CA TYR A 40 -53.37 -25.99 -47.98
C TYR A 40 -54.05 -27.16 -48.72
N TYR A 41 -54.09 -27.10 -50.05
CA TYR A 41 -54.45 -28.21 -50.93
C TYR A 41 -53.36 -29.30 -50.91
N TYR A 42 -53.56 -30.34 -50.10
CA TYR A 42 -52.74 -31.56 -50.13
C TYR A 42 -52.98 -32.37 -51.42
N TYR A 43 -52.05 -32.28 -52.38
CA TYR A 43 -51.95 -33.25 -53.46
C TYR A 43 -51.15 -34.48 -53.00
N TYR A 44 -51.83 -35.63 -52.93
CA TYR A 44 -51.18 -36.92 -52.70
C TYR A 44 -50.47 -37.41 -53.96
N TYR A 45 -49.14 -37.28 -54.00
CA TYR A 45 -48.32 -38.02 -54.95
C TYR A 45 -48.10 -39.46 -54.44
N TYR A 46 -48.55 -40.45 -55.23
CA TYR A 46 -48.18 -41.85 -55.01
C TYR A 46 -46.81 -42.12 -55.64
N GLU A 47 -45.76 -42.08 -54.82
CA GLU A 47 -44.46 -42.66 -55.20
C GLU A 47 -44.62 -44.18 -55.42
N SER A 48 -44.51 -44.60 -56.69
CA SER A 48 -44.60 -46.01 -57.08
C SER A 48 -43.20 -46.61 -57.22
N THR A 49 -42.63 -47.07 -56.10
CA THR A 49 -41.48 -47.98 -56.14
C THR A 49 -41.95 -49.41 -56.36
N GLY A 50 -41.42 -50.11 -57.37
CA GLY A 50 -41.67 -51.55 -57.51
C GLY A 50 -41.45 -52.16 -58.89
N ASP A 51 -40.30 -52.80 -59.08
CA ASP A 51 -40.09 -53.81 -60.12
C ASP A 51 -41.13 -54.92 -60.04
N LYS A 52 -41.96 -55.10 -61.08
CA LYS A 52 -42.57 -56.39 -61.45
C LYS A 52 -42.80 -56.49 -62.96
N ASP A 53 -42.37 -57.61 -63.54
CA ASP A 53 -42.64 -58.00 -64.92
C ASP A 53 -44.15 -57.99 -65.22
N LEU A 54 -44.57 -57.20 -66.21
CA LEU A 54 -45.89 -57.28 -66.84
C LEU A 54 -45.72 -57.24 -68.36
N THR A 55 -45.98 -58.38 -68.99
CA THR A 55 -45.83 -58.65 -70.42
C THR A 55 -46.66 -57.73 -71.32
N ILE A 56 -46.01 -57.18 -72.35
CA ILE A 56 -46.65 -56.52 -73.49
C ILE A 56 -47.39 -57.57 -74.35
N PRO A 57 -48.68 -57.38 -74.67
CA PRO A 57 -49.34 -58.14 -75.73
C PRO A 57 -48.83 -57.64 -77.09
N ASN A 58 -48.04 -58.46 -77.77
CA ASN A 58 -47.62 -58.21 -79.15
C ASN A 58 -48.84 -58.35 -80.08
N LEU A 59 -49.29 -57.27 -80.73
CA LEU A 59 -50.27 -57.34 -81.80
C LEU A 59 -49.54 -57.31 -83.14
N GLU A 60 -49.29 -58.51 -83.65
CA GLU A 60 -48.72 -58.73 -84.98
C GLU A 60 -49.64 -58.14 -86.06
N SER A 61 -49.00 -57.54 -87.07
CA SER A 61 -49.63 -57.17 -88.32
C SER A 61 -50.37 -58.36 -88.94
N THR A 62 -51.70 -58.32 -88.92
CA THR A 62 -52.53 -59.26 -89.68
C THR A 62 -53.36 -58.50 -90.69
N GLU A 63 -53.06 -58.75 -91.97
CA GLU A 63 -53.81 -58.27 -93.12
C GLU A 63 -55.28 -58.69 -92.98
N LYS A 64 -56.20 -57.72 -92.99
CA LYS A 64 -57.59 -57.96 -93.38
C LYS A 64 -58.09 -56.86 -94.29
N GLU A 65 -58.58 -57.31 -95.45
CA GLU A 65 -59.28 -56.51 -96.43
C GLU A 65 -60.61 -56.04 -95.85
N ASP A 66 -60.72 -54.76 -95.48
CA ASP A 66 -62.04 -54.15 -95.29
C ASP A 66 -62.66 -53.89 -96.67
N LYS A 67 -63.53 -54.82 -97.06
CA LYS A 67 -64.34 -54.73 -98.28
C LYS A 67 -65.35 -53.61 -98.13
N LEU A 68 -65.01 -52.45 -98.71
CA LEU A 68 -65.98 -51.45 -99.12
C LEU A 68 -66.99 -52.10 -100.09
N GLU A 69 -68.22 -52.32 -99.63
CA GLU A 69 -69.32 -52.77 -100.47
C GLU A 69 -69.72 -51.66 -101.45
N PHE A 70 -69.15 -51.71 -102.65
CA PHE A 70 -69.64 -50.93 -103.78
C PHE A 70 -71.07 -51.35 -104.11
N PHE A 71 -72.00 -50.40 -104.08
CA PHE A 71 -73.34 -50.55 -104.64
C PHE A 71 -73.24 -50.82 -106.15
N ASN A 72 -73.30 -52.09 -106.52
CA ASN A 72 -73.23 -52.54 -107.90
C ASN A 72 -74.63 -52.43 -108.53
N SER A 73 -74.97 -51.24 -109.02
CA SER A 73 -76.26 -50.93 -109.65
C SER A 73 -76.27 -51.30 -111.14
N GLU A 74 -76.26 -52.60 -111.45
CA GLU A 74 -76.53 -53.06 -112.82
C GLU A 74 -77.49 -54.26 -112.90
N LYS A 75 -78.58 -54.03 -113.65
CA LYS A 75 -79.42 -55.03 -114.34
C LYS A 75 -80.29 -55.94 -113.46
N ASP A 76 -81.19 -55.33 -112.70
CA ASP A 76 -82.55 -55.89 -112.61
C ASP A 76 -83.22 -55.78 -113.99
N THR A 77 -83.28 -56.90 -114.71
CA THR A 77 -84.06 -57.04 -115.94
C THR A 77 -85.55 -56.98 -115.64
N TYR A 78 -86.09 -55.76 -115.72
CA TYR A 78 -87.42 -55.41 -116.23
C TYR A 78 -88.47 -56.53 -116.20
N VAL A 79 -89.18 -56.64 -115.07
CA VAL A 79 -90.46 -57.37 -115.03
C VAL A 79 -91.50 -56.52 -115.73
N SER A 80 -91.91 -56.96 -116.92
CA SER A 80 -92.95 -56.33 -117.74
C SER A 80 -94.30 -56.28 -117.01
N PRO A 81 -94.93 -55.10 -116.82
CA PRO A 81 -96.29 -54.98 -116.30
C PRO A 81 -97.32 -55.14 -117.43
N PHE A 82 -97.21 -56.22 -118.22
CA PHE A 82 -98.28 -56.65 -119.13
C PHE A 82 -98.95 -57.91 -118.57
N LYS A 83 -99.85 -57.70 -117.60
CA LYS A 83 -101.00 -58.57 -117.42
C LYS A 83 -102.08 -58.13 -118.41
N SER A 84 -102.18 -58.82 -119.54
CA SER A 84 -103.47 -58.95 -120.23
C SER A 84 -104.31 -59.94 -119.43
N GLU A 85 -105.04 -59.43 -118.43
CA GLU A 85 -106.14 -60.19 -117.82
C GLU A 85 -107.28 -60.27 -118.84
N GLU A 86 -107.32 -61.37 -119.61
CA GLU A 86 -108.56 -61.83 -120.20
C GLU A 86 -109.46 -62.34 -119.06
N GLU A 87 -110.27 -61.44 -118.52
CA GLU A 87 -111.47 -61.84 -117.81
C GLU A 87 -112.40 -62.56 -118.79
N SER A 88 -112.82 -63.78 -118.47
CA SER A 88 -114.24 -64.04 -118.19
C SER A 88 -114.50 -65.52 -117.91
N LYS A 89 -115.40 -65.76 -116.96
CA LYS A 89 -115.78 -67.10 -116.54
C LYS A 89 -117.17 -67.43 -117.09
N LYS A 90 -117.19 -68.30 -118.10
CA LYS A 90 -118.23 -69.33 -118.34
C LYS A 90 -119.62 -68.90 -118.85
N VAL A 91 -119.83 -69.05 -120.16
CA VAL A 91 -121.07 -69.49 -120.83
C VAL A 91 -120.59 -70.31 -122.06
N GLU A 92 -120.56 -71.64 -122.07
CA GLU A 92 -121.65 -72.62 -122.17
C GLU A 92 -122.51 -72.49 -123.45
N ALA A 93 -122.02 -73.10 -124.54
CA ALA A 93 -122.70 -73.45 -125.81
C ALA A 93 -123.26 -72.25 -126.65
N VAL A 94 -123.16 -72.22 -127.98
CA VAL A 94 -123.42 -73.26 -128.99
C VAL A 94 -122.63 -72.92 -130.26
N GLU A 95 -121.88 -73.88 -130.81
CA GLU A 95 -121.64 -73.93 -132.26
C GLU A 95 -122.86 -74.64 -132.87
N ASP A 96 -123.52 -74.02 -133.84
CA ASP A 96 -124.48 -74.73 -134.69
C ASP A 96 -124.03 -74.64 -136.15
N ASN A 97 -124.15 -75.76 -136.84
CA ASN A 97 -123.41 -76.03 -138.07
C ASN A 97 -124.31 -75.84 -139.29
N THR A 98 -123.74 -75.47 -140.42
CA THR A 98 -124.48 -75.27 -141.68
C THR A 98 -124.94 -76.60 -142.28
N ASP A 99 -126.25 -76.79 -142.51
CA ASP A 99 -126.74 -77.70 -143.57
C ASP A 99 -128.10 -77.27 -144.18
N PHE A 100 -128.04 -76.96 -145.47
CA PHE A 100 -129.02 -76.76 -146.55
C PHE A 100 -130.53 -77.02 -146.33
N SER A 101 -131.37 -76.12 -146.90
CA SER A 101 -131.97 -76.36 -148.24
C SER A 101 -132.75 -75.17 -148.81
N TYR A 102 -132.82 -75.11 -150.15
CA TYR A 102 -133.58 -74.14 -150.94
C TYR A 102 -135.05 -74.59 -151.10
N GLU A 103 -136.02 -73.66 -151.20
CA GLU A 103 -136.77 -73.36 -152.44
C GLU A 103 -138.07 -72.54 -152.20
N LYS A 104 -138.37 -71.64 -153.17
CA LYS A 104 -139.68 -71.34 -153.81
C LYS A 104 -140.98 -71.26 -152.97
N ASP A 105 -141.92 -70.35 -153.23
CA ASP A 105 -142.12 -69.35 -154.31
C ASP A 105 -143.14 -68.28 -153.80
N PHE A 106 -143.37 -67.24 -154.62
CA PHE A 106 -144.49 -66.27 -154.60
C PHE A 106 -144.45 -65.03 -153.68
N LEU A 107 -144.32 -63.87 -154.37
CA LEU A 107 -144.98 -62.57 -154.17
C LEU A 107 -144.40 -61.54 -153.16
N GLU A 108 -144.03 -60.39 -153.75
CA GLU A 108 -144.26 -58.98 -153.36
C GLU A 108 -144.84 -58.64 -151.96
N PRO A 109 -144.56 -57.44 -151.40
CA PRO A 109 -143.40 -56.55 -151.58
C PRO A 109 -142.92 -55.97 -150.21
N ALA A 110 -142.11 -56.71 -149.45
CA ALA A 110 -141.75 -56.35 -148.07
C ALA A 110 -140.25 -56.34 -147.73
N GLN A 111 -139.36 -56.61 -148.69
CA GLN A 111 -137.92 -56.79 -148.42
C GLN A 111 -137.11 -55.47 -148.39
N ALA A 112 -137.49 -54.44 -149.14
CA ALA A 112 -136.67 -53.23 -149.29
C ALA A 112 -136.45 -52.43 -147.98
N VAL A 113 -137.47 -52.34 -147.12
CA VAL A 113 -137.37 -51.60 -145.85
C VAL A 113 -136.46 -52.34 -144.85
N LEU A 114 -136.52 -53.67 -144.84
CA LEU A 114 -135.64 -54.51 -144.03
C LEU A 114 -134.18 -54.47 -144.52
N GLU A 115 -133.96 -54.35 -145.83
CA GLU A 115 -132.61 -54.15 -146.39
C GLU A 115 -132.04 -52.78 -146.01
N GLU A 116 -132.83 -51.71 -146.08
CA GLU A 116 -132.41 -50.34 -145.72
C GLU A 116 -132.12 -50.19 -144.22
N GLU A 117 -132.99 -50.70 -143.34
CA GLU A 117 -132.74 -50.78 -141.89
C GLU A 117 -131.50 -51.65 -141.58
N SER A 118 -131.27 -52.75 -142.32
CA SER A 118 -130.07 -53.58 -142.13
C SER A 118 -128.77 -52.87 -142.53
N ALA A 119 -128.82 -51.99 -143.53
CA ALA A 119 -127.68 -51.20 -143.97
C ALA A 119 -127.32 -50.12 -142.92
N GLU A 120 -128.31 -49.39 -142.41
CA GLU A 120 -128.11 -48.39 -141.36
C GLU A 120 -127.60 -49.05 -140.06
N ILE A 121 -128.13 -50.23 -139.69
CA ILE A 121 -127.62 -51.04 -138.58
C ILE A 121 -126.15 -51.45 -138.80
N ASN A 122 -125.74 -51.74 -140.03
CA ASN A 122 -124.35 -52.11 -140.32
C ASN A 122 -123.40 -50.90 -140.30
N GLU A 123 -123.81 -49.74 -140.83
CA GLU A 123 -123.05 -48.49 -140.70
C GLU A 123 -122.89 -48.07 -139.23
N LEU A 124 -123.96 -48.19 -138.43
CA LEU A 124 -123.90 -47.94 -136.99
C LEU A 124 -122.99 -48.93 -136.26
N LYS A 125 -122.98 -50.22 -136.63
CA LYS A 125 -122.02 -51.20 -136.08
C LYS A 125 -120.57 -50.87 -136.45
N GLU A 126 -120.32 -50.49 -137.69
CA GLU A 126 -118.98 -50.11 -138.15
C GLU A 126 -118.48 -48.89 -137.35
N LYS A 127 -119.35 -47.89 -137.17
CA LYS A 127 -119.06 -46.72 -136.34
C LYS A 127 -118.89 -47.02 -134.85
N ILE A 128 -119.63 -48.00 -134.31
CA ILE A 128 -119.40 -48.50 -132.95
C ILE A 128 -118.03 -49.17 -132.85
N ASN A 129 -117.62 -49.96 -133.84
CA ASN A 129 -116.31 -50.59 -133.87
C ASN A 129 -115.16 -49.56 -133.97
N GLU A 130 -115.32 -48.52 -134.81
CA GLU A 130 -114.38 -47.39 -134.87
C GLU A 130 -114.26 -46.69 -133.51
N LEU A 131 -115.38 -46.37 -132.86
CA LEU A 131 -115.40 -45.72 -131.55
C LEU A 131 -114.83 -46.61 -130.43
N LEU A 132 -115.03 -47.93 -130.50
CA LEU A 132 -114.40 -48.88 -129.57
C LEU A 132 -112.88 -48.88 -129.73
N LEU A 133 -112.38 -48.93 -130.97
CA LEU A 133 -110.95 -48.93 -131.27
C LEU A 133 -110.30 -47.57 -130.95
N GLU A 134 -111.00 -46.46 -131.15
CA GLU A 134 -110.57 -45.14 -130.67
C GLU A 134 -110.50 -45.12 -129.14
N ASN A 135 -111.51 -45.64 -128.44
CA ASN A 135 -111.55 -45.69 -126.98
C ASN A 135 -110.45 -46.59 -126.39
N GLU A 136 -110.13 -47.71 -127.04
CA GLU A 136 -108.95 -48.53 -126.72
C GLU A 136 -107.64 -47.75 -126.89
N SER A 137 -107.48 -47.00 -127.99
CA SER A 137 -106.29 -46.16 -128.22
C SER A 137 -106.18 -45.01 -127.20
N LEU A 138 -107.31 -44.43 -126.78
CA LEU A 138 -107.39 -43.40 -125.74
C LEU A 138 -107.08 -43.99 -124.35
N LYS A 139 -107.52 -45.21 -124.07
CA LYS A 139 -107.18 -45.95 -122.85
C LYS A 139 -105.68 -46.26 -122.79
N GLU A 140 -105.08 -46.72 -123.89
CA GLU A 140 -103.62 -46.92 -123.98
C GLU A 140 -102.86 -45.59 -123.77
N ARG A 141 -103.30 -44.52 -124.44
CA ARG A 141 -102.73 -43.18 -124.28
C ARG A 141 -102.84 -42.66 -122.84
N THR A 142 -103.94 -42.96 -122.15
CA THR A 142 -104.15 -42.61 -120.74
C THR A 142 -103.20 -43.40 -119.84
N SER A 143 -103.09 -44.71 -120.01
CA SER A 143 -102.12 -45.54 -119.28
C SER A 143 -100.67 -45.07 -119.48
N ARG A 144 -100.31 -44.68 -120.71
CA ARG A 144 -98.99 -44.12 -121.01
C ARG A 144 -98.77 -42.74 -120.37
N LEU A 145 -99.80 -41.91 -120.27
CA LEU A 145 -99.74 -40.60 -119.62
C LEU A 145 -99.57 -40.76 -118.11
N ASN A 146 -100.34 -41.65 -117.48
CA ASN A 146 -100.20 -41.99 -116.05
C ASN A 146 -98.79 -42.52 -115.75
N PHE A 147 -98.23 -43.41 -116.59
CA PHE A 147 -96.85 -43.88 -116.42
C PHE A 147 -95.81 -42.74 -116.53
N VAL A 148 -96.03 -41.74 -117.39
CA VAL A 148 -95.17 -40.55 -117.45
C VAL A 148 -95.34 -39.68 -116.21
N GLU A 149 -96.56 -39.56 -115.68
CA GLU A 149 -96.85 -38.86 -114.43
C GLU A 149 -96.16 -39.51 -113.24
N ASP A 150 -96.27 -40.83 -113.06
CA ASP A 150 -95.58 -41.60 -112.02
C ASP A 150 -94.05 -41.41 -112.09
N ASN A 151 -93.47 -41.42 -113.30
CA ASN A 151 -92.04 -41.18 -113.48
C ASN A 151 -91.65 -39.72 -113.15
N ASN A 152 -92.49 -38.74 -113.49
CA ASN A 152 -92.26 -37.34 -113.11
C ASN A 152 -92.38 -37.12 -111.60
N GLN A 153 -93.28 -37.82 -110.91
CA GLN A 153 -93.38 -37.81 -109.45
C GLN A 153 -92.09 -38.38 -108.83
N ARG A 154 -91.64 -39.56 -109.27
CA ARG A 154 -90.38 -40.17 -108.81
C ARG A 154 -89.15 -39.29 -109.07
N LEU A 155 -89.07 -38.63 -110.23
CA LEU A 155 -88.01 -37.67 -110.53
C LEU A 155 -88.07 -36.43 -109.61
N THR A 156 -89.27 -35.99 -109.24
CA THR A 156 -89.46 -34.87 -108.29
C THR A 156 -89.04 -35.25 -106.88
N GLU A 157 -89.33 -36.48 -106.45
CA GLU A 157 -88.85 -37.05 -105.18
C GLU A 157 -87.32 -37.15 -105.16
N GLN A 158 -86.71 -37.69 -106.22
CA GLN A 158 -85.24 -37.76 -106.35
C GLN A 158 -84.59 -36.37 -106.34
N LEU A 159 -85.17 -35.37 -107.03
CA LEU A 159 -84.67 -34.00 -106.98
C LEU A 159 -84.75 -33.38 -105.58
N LYS A 160 -85.77 -33.74 -104.79
CA LYS A 160 -85.89 -33.33 -103.38
C LYS A 160 -84.84 -34.02 -102.51
N GLU A 161 -84.59 -35.31 -102.70
CA GLU A 161 -83.53 -36.04 -102.01
C GLU A 161 -82.14 -35.46 -102.33
N TYR A 162 -81.84 -35.20 -103.61
CA TYR A 162 -80.60 -34.53 -104.01
C TYR A 162 -80.47 -33.10 -103.44
N GLY A 163 -81.59 -32.38 -103.28
CA GLY A 163 -81.62 -31.08 -102.59
C GLY A 163 -81.21 -31.21 -101.12
N ASN A 164 -81.84 -32.12 -100.38
CA ASN A 164 -81.49 -32.38 -98.98
C ASN A 164 -80.01 -32.77 -98.82
N VAL A 165 -79.51 -33.69 -99.67
CA VAL A 165 -78.11 -34.15 -99.63
C VAL A 165 -77.13 -33.01 -99.96
N LEU A 166 -77.50 -32.08 -100.84
CA LEU A 166 -76.70 -30.89 -101.13
C LEU A 166 -76.64 -29.93 -99.94
N ASP A 167 -77.75 -29.71 -99.25
CA ASP A 167 -77.82 -28.88 -98.04
C ASP A 167 -77.03 -29.51 -96.89
N GLU A 168 -77.17 -30.82 -96.66
CA GLU A 168 -76.35 -31.59 -95.70
C GLU A 168 -74.85 -31.50 -96.03
N ASN A 169 -74.47 -31.57 -97.31
CA ASN A 169 -73.07 -31.43 -97.74
C ASN A 169 -72.52 -30.03 -97.43
N ASN A 170 -73.31 -28.99 -97.67
CA ASN A 170 -72.95 -27.61 -97.33
C ASN A 170 -72.79 -27.40 -95.82
N GLU A 171 -73.68 -27.97 -94.99
CA GLU A 171 -73.54 -27.95 -93.53
C GLU A 171 -72.28 -28.68 -93.05
N LEU A 172 -72.03 -29.89 -93.56
CA LEU A 172 -70.82 -30.67 -93.23
C LEU A 172 -69.56 -29.91 -93.62
N LYS A 173 -69.55 -29.23 -94.77
CA LYS A 173 -68.43 -28.39 -95.20
C LYS A 173 -68.20 -27.19 -94.28
N SER A 174 -69.27 -26.56 -93.77
CA SER A 174 -69.14 -25.49 -92.77
C SER A 174 -68.54 -26.02 -91.46
N ARG A 175 -69.05 -27.15 -90.95
CA ARG A 175 -68.54 -27.76 -89.71
C ARG A 175 -67.09 -28.24 -89.84
N LEU A 176 -66.68 -28.68 -91.03
CA LEU A 176 -65.30 -29.06 -91.32
C LEU A 176 -64.38 -27.83 -91.28
N LEU A 177 -64.79 -26.70 -91.84
CA LEU A 177 -64.05 -25.44 -91.74
C LEU A 177 -63.96 -24.94 -90.28
N ASP A 178 -65.05 -25.02 -89.52
CA ASP A 178 -65.05 -24.67 -88.09
C ASP A 178 -64.09 -25.58 -87.30
N MET A 179 -64.04 -26.86 -87.63
CA MET A 179 -63.12 -27.84 -87.02
C MET A 179 -61.66 -27.58 -87.40
N GLU A 180 -61.37 -27.23 -88.67
CA GLU A 180 -60.03 -26.83 -89.13
C GLU A 180 -59.52 -25.60 -88.35
N ASN A 181 -60.35 -24.57 -88.19
CA ASN A 181 -60.01 -23.39 -87.39
C ASN A 181 -59.72 -23.76 -85.92
N VAL A 182 -60.52 -24.65 -85.32
CA VAL A 182 -60.28 -25.12 -83.94
C VAL A 182 -58.98 -25.90 -83.82
N THR A 183 -58.64 -26.73 -84.82
CA THR A 183 -57.34 -27.44 -84.82
C THR A 183 -56.16 -26.48 -84.96
N GLU A 184 -56.24 -25.46 -85.83
CA GLU A 184 -55.20 -24.43 -85.96
C GLU A 184 -54.99 -23.68 -84.64
N THR A 185 -56.07 -23.22 -83.98
CA THR A 185 -55.94 -22.55 -82.66
C THR A 185 -55.39 -23.47 -81.56
N SER A 186 -55.72 -24.76 -81.59
CA SER A 186 -55.21 -25.75 -80.63
C SER A 186 -53.72 -26.05 -80.84
N GLU A 187 -53.26 -26.03 -82.10
CA GLU A 187 -51.83 -26.15 -82.42
C GLU A 187 -51.06 -24.89 -81.97
N GLU A 188 -51.61 -23.70 -82.16
CA GLU A 188 -51.03 -22.44 -81.63
C GLU A 188 -50.94 -22.43 -80.10
N GLU A 189 -52.02 -22.80 -79.39
CA GLU A 189 -52.04 -22.90 -77.93
C GLU A 189 -51.01 -23.93 -77.42
N ASN A 190 -50.90 -25.09 -78.07
CA ASN A 190 -49.93 -26.14 -77.71
C ASN A 190 -48.47 -25.70 -77.94
N MET A 191 -48.19 -24.94 -79.00
CA MET A 191 -46.86 -24.33 -79.19
C MET A 191 -46.55 -23.34 -78.06
N HIS A 192 -47.50 -22.51 -77.66
CA HIS A 192 -47.28 -21.53 -76.59
C HIS A 192 -47.10 -22.19 -75.21
N LEU A 193 -47.80 -23.31 -74.94
CA LEU A 193 -47.56 -24.13 -73.75
C LEU A 193 -46.13 -24.68 -73.72
N GLN A 194 -45.61 -25.19 -74.85
CA GLN A 194 -44.23 -25.67 -74.94
C GLN A 194 -43.19 -24.55 -74.71
N GLU A 195 -43.46 -23.32 -75.17
CA GLU A 195 -42.61 -22.15 -74.86
C GLU A 195 -42.62 -21.81 -73.37
N LEU A 196 -43.80 -21.89 -72.73
CA LEU A 196 -43.95 -21.63 -71.29
C LEU A 196 -43.27 -22.70 -70.44
N ASP A 197 -43.44 -23.99 -70.77
CA ASP A 197 -42.76 -25.10 -70.10
C ASP A 197 -41.24 -24.96 -70.19
N ALA A 198 -40.71 -24.65 -71.38
CA ALA A 198 -39.28 -24.39 -71.56
C ALA A 198 -38.77 -23.19 -70.72
N LYS A 199 -39.62 -22.18 -70.50
CA LYS A 199 -39.29 -21.04 -69.63
C LYS A 199 -39.37 -21.40 -68.14
N ILE A 200 -40.27 -22.30 -67.75
CA ILE A 200 -40.35 -22.84 -66.38
C ILE A 200 -39.09 -23.66 -66.06
N ASP A 201 -38.63 -24.52 -66.98
CA ASP A 201 -37.39 -25.28 -66.83
C ASP A 201 -36.16 -24.36 -66.66
N GLU A 202 -36.05 -23.31 -67.48
CA GLU A 202 -34.97 -22.33 -67.38
C GLU A 202 -34.97 -21.60 -66.03
N LEU A 203 -36.14 -21.13 -65.57
CA LEU A 203 -36.28 -20.43 -64.29
C LEU A 203 -36.03 -21.37 -63.09
N THR A 204 -36.45 -22.63 -63.19
CA THR A 204 -36.20 -23.65 -62.16
C THR A 204 -34.70 -23.88 -62.00
N SER A 205 -33.98 -24.05 -63.12
CA SER A 205 -32.52 -24.20 -63.08
C SER A 205 -31.80 -22.93 -62.57
N GLU A 206 -32.31 -21.73 -62.86
CA GLU A 206 -31.78 -20.48 -62.30
C GLU A 206 -32.02 -20.36 -60.78
N ILE A 207 -33.14 -20.88 -60.27
CA ILE A 207 -33.45 -20.95 -58.83
C ILE A 207 -32.50 -21.94 -58.14
N GLU A 208 -32.38 -23.17 -58.64
CA GLU A 208 -31.45 -24.19 -58.09
C GLU A 208 -30.00 -23.65 -58.01
N ALA A 209 -29.54 -22.96 -59.06
CA ALA A 209 -28.21 -22.35 -59.08
C ALA A 209 -28.04 -21.21 -58.06
N LYS A 210 -29.12 -20.48 -57.73
CA LYS A 210 -29.12 -19.45 -56.68
C LYS A 210 -29.17 -20.05 -55.29
N ASP A 211 -29.94 -21.11 -55.08
CA ASP A 211 -30.05 -21.79 -53.78
C ASP A 211 -28.70 -22.41 -53.37
N VAL A 212 -28.02 -23.11 -54.28
CA VAL A 212 -26.62 -23.58 -54.06
C VAL A 212 -25.67 -22.41 -53.75
N LYS A 213 -25.91 -21.23 -54.34
CA LYS A 213 -25.09 -20.05 -54.05
C LYS A 213 -25.42 -19.42 -52.70
N ILE A 214 -26.66 -19.52 -52.22
CA ILE A 214 -27.09 -19.12 -50.87
C ILE A 214 -26.43 -20.03 -49.84
N GLU A 215 -26.51 -21.36 -49.99
CA GLU A 215 -25.88 -22.33 -49.08
C GLU A 215 -24.37 -22.06 -48.89
N GLU A 216 -23.64 -21.80 -49.99
CA GLU A 216 -22.21 -21.47 -49.93
C GLU A 216 -21.94 -20.12 -49.21
N LEU A 217 -22.83 -19.12 -49.36
CA LEU A 217 -22.71 -17.84 -48.66
C LEU A 217 -23.07 -17.94 -47.17
N GLU A 218 -24.06 -18.76 -46.81
CA GLU A 218 -24.41 -19.07 -45.43
C GLU A 218 -23.26 -19.80 -44.72
N LYS A 219 -22.67 -20.79 -45.39
CA LYS A 219 -21.47 -21.49 -44.92
C LYS A 219 -20.31 -20.52 -44.67
N GLN A 220 -19.96 -19.66 -45.64
CA GLN A 220 -18.93 -18.64 -45.47
C GLN A 220 -19.25 -17.66 -44.32
N THR A 221 -20.53 -17.32 -44.13
CA THR A 221 -20.98 -16.47 -43.01
C THR A 221 -20.80 -17.17 -41.66
N SER A 222 -21.07 -18.48 -41.58
CA SER A 222 -20.82 -19.28 -40.38
C SER A 222 -19.33 -19.37 -40.04
N GLU A 223 -18.47 -19.61 -41.04
CA GLU A 223 -17.01 -19.69 -40.87
C GLU A 223 -16.45 -18.34 -40.36
N LEU A 224 -16.85 -17.23 -40.98
CA LEU A 224 -16.49 -15.87 -40.54
C LEU A 224 -17.03 -15.53 -39.15
N THR A 225 -18.18 -16.08 -38.75
CA THR A 225 -18.72 -15.91 -37.40
C THR A 225 -17.85 -16.65 -36.38
N THR A 226 -17.43 -17.88 -36.67
CA THR A 226 -16.51 -18.62 -35.80
C THR A 226 -15.14 -17.95 -35.68
N GLU A 227 -14.55 -17.47 -36.78
CA GLU A 227 -13.27 -16.73 -36.76
C GLU A 227 -13.38 -15.45 -35.92
N LYS A 228 -14.49 -14.71 -36.06
CA LYS A 228 -14.77 -13.51 -35.26
C LYS A 228 -14.85 -13.82 -33.76
N ASP A 229 -15.48 -14.92 -33.37
CA ASP A 229 -15.62 -15.30 -31.96
C ASP A 229 -14.27 -15.75 -31.37
N GLU A 230 -13.46 -16.52 -32.13
CA GLU A 230 -12.08 -16.87 -31.76
C GLU A 230 -11.19 -15.63 -31.57
N LEU A 231 -11.23 -14.69 -32.53
CA LEU A 231 -10.51 -13.42 -32.43
C LEU A 231 -10.99 -12.57 -31.25
N THR A 232 -12.29 -12.60 -30.94
CA THR A 232 -12.87 -11.89 -29.79
C THR A 232 -12.38 -12.50 -28.46
N GLN A 233 -12.32 -13.83 -28.37
CA GLN A 233 -11.73 -14.50 -27.21
C GLN A 233 -10.25 -14.15 -27.04
N SER A 234 -9.45 -14.27 -28.11
CA SER A 234 -8.01 -13.97 -28.07
C SER A 234 -7.73 -12.51 -27.67
N ASN A 235 -8.55 -11.56 -28.14
CA ASN A 235 -8.44 -10.16 -27.75
C ASN A 235 -8.77 -9.91 -26.26
N ASN A 236 -9.72 -10.66 -25.69
CA ASN A 236 -10.01 -10.62 -24.25
C ASN A 236 -8.85 -11.20 -23.43
N GLU A 237 -8.26 -12.32 -23.85
CA GLU A 237 -7.09 -12.93 -23.20
C GLU A 237 -5.87 -11.97 -23.21
N LEU A 238 -5.58 -11.34 -24.35
CA LEU A 238 -4.53 -10.32 -24.48
C LEU A 238 -4.79 -9.10 -23.60
N LYS A 239 -6.06 -8.69 -23.44
CA LYS A 239 -6.45 -7.58 -22.57
C LYS A 239 -6.21 -7.91 -21.09
N GLU A 240 -6.53 -9.12 -20.65
CA GLU A 240 -6.19 -9.57 -19.30
C GLU A 240 -4.68 -9.65 -19.06
N GLU A 241 -3.91 -10.11 -20.04
CA GLU A 241 -2.45 -10.17 -19.94
C GLU A 241 -1.84 -8.76 -19.85
N ALA A 242 -2.35 -7.80 -20.64
CA ALA A 242 -1.95 -6.41 -20.55
C ALA A 242 -2.26 -5.78 -19.17
N GLU A 243 -3.41 -6.11 -18.57
CA GLU A 243 -3.78 -5.65 -17.22
C GLU A 243 -2.85 -6.26 -16.15
N LYS A 244 -2.58 -7.57 -16.23
CA LYS A 244 -1.61 -8.27 -15.36
C LYS A 244 -0.22 -7.65 -15.47
N ALA A 245 0.23 -7.33 -16.68
CA ALA A 245 1.51 -6.67 -16.94
C ALA A 245 1.54 -5.24 -16.36
N ASN A 246 0.46 -4.46 -16.50
CA ASN A 246 0.40 -3.10 -15.94
C ASN A 246 0.48 -3.12 -14.40
N ASN A 247 -0.25 -4.03 -13.74
CA ASN A 247 -0.20 -4.20 -12.28
C ASN A 247 1.21 -4.57 -11.79
N LEU A 248 1.95 -5.39 -12.56
CA LEU A 248 3.34 -5.73 -12.28
C LEU A 248 4.29 -4.54 -12.46
N VAL A 249 4.07 -3.70 -13.48
CA VAL A 249 4.81 -2.43 -13.67
C VAL A 249 4.56 -1.45 -12.52
N GLU A 250 3.31 -1.31 -12.06
CA GLU A 250 3.00 -0.47 -10.89
C GLU A 250 3.65 -0.99 -9.61
N THR A 251 3.65 -2.32 -9.41
CA THR A 251 4.35 -2.96 -8.28
C THR A 251 5.84 -2.65 -8.31
N ILE A 252 6.52 -2.92 -9.43
CA ILE A 252 7.96 -2.63 -9.60
C ILE A 252 8.27 -1.13 -9.43
N LYS A 253 7.37 -0.25 -9.88
CA LYS A 253 7.51 1.21 -9.69
C LYS A 253 7.42 1.60 -8.21
N SER A 254 6.55 0.96 -7.44
CA SER A 254 6.45 1.17 -5.99
C SER A 254 7.70 0.65 -5.24
N GLU A 255 8.19 -0.53 -5.59
CA GLU A 255 9.42 -1.11 -5.02
C GLU A 255 10.64 -0.21 -5.32
N ASN A 256 10.77 0.27 -6.56
CA ASN A 256 11.83 1.21 -6.94
C ASN A 256 11.76 2.54 -6.16
N ALA A 257 10.57 3.03 -5.82
CA ALA A 257 10.43 4.20 -4.96
C ALA A 257 10.91 3.93 -3.52
N VAL A 258 10.62 2.74 -2.97
CA VAL A 258 11.13 2.29 -1.67
C VAL A 258 12.65 2.14 -1.69
N PHE A 259 13.22 1.53 -2.74
CA PHE A 259 14.67 1.41 -2.89
C PHE A 259 15.36 2.78 -3.05
N ALA A 260 14.77 3.71 -3.80
CA ALA A 260 15.28 5.07 -3.92
C ALA A 260 15.31 5.80 -2.56
N ALA A 261 14.21 5.74 -1.80
CA ALA A 261 14.16 6.30 -0.45
C ALA A 261 15.20 5.65 0.50
N LYS A 262 15.42 4.33 0.38
CA LYS A 262 16.44 3.64 1.19
C LYS A 262 17.86 4.03 0.80
N ILE A 263 18.12 4.29 -0.48
CA ILE A 263 19.41 4.83 -0.95
C ILE A 263 19.65 6.23 -0.37
N GLU A 264 18.64 7.09 -0.35
CA GLU A 264 18.73 8.43 0.25
C GLU A 264 19.02 8.38 1.76
N GLU A 265 18.33 7.51 2.50
CA GLU A 265 18.58 7.26 3.94
C GLU A 265 20.03 6.79 4.19
N LEU A 266 20.53 5.84 3.37
CA LEU A 266 21.90 5.35 3.45
C LEU A 266 22.95 6.41 3.07
N GLN A 267 22.62 7.32 2.15
CA GLN A 267 23.50 8.45 1.80
C GLN A 267 23.57 9.47 2.94
N ASN A 268 22.45 9.76 3.60
CA ASN A 268 22.41 10.68 4.75
C ASN A 268 23.20 10.13 5.95
N THR A 269 22.97 8.87 6.32
CA THR A 269 23.71 8.21 7.42
C THR A 269 25.22 8.08 7.11
N LEU A 270 25.61 7.85 5.85
CA LEU A 270 27.01 7.89 5.43
C LEU A 270 27.61 9.30 5.56
N ALA A 271 26.86 10.35 5.21
CA ALA A 271 27.30 11.74 5.35
C ALA A 271 27.46 12.14 6.82
N GLU A 272 26.53 11.75 7.69
CA GLU A 272 26.62 11.92 9.14
C GLU A 272 27.85 11.21 9.72
N SER A 273 28.04 9.92 9.42
CA SER A 273 29.21 9.15 9.87
C SER A 273 30.54 9.72 9.36
N LYS A 274 30.55 10.30 8.16
CA LYS A 274 31.73 10.99 7.62
C LYS A 274 32.00 12.29 8.38
N ASN A 275 30.97 13.05 8.73
CA ASN A 275 31.11 14.28 9.52
C ASN A 275 31.63 13.97 10.93
N THR A 276 31.06 12.98 11.64
CA THR A 276 31.56 12.58 12.96
C THR A 276 33.02 12.10 12.89
N SER A 277 33.39 11.34 11.86
CA SER A 277 34.78 10.93 11.64
C SER A 277 35.73 12.13 11.40
N THR A 278 35.27 13.19 10.73
CA THR A 278 36.07 14.42 10.60
C THR A 278 36.18 15.21 11.89
N GLU A 279 35.12 15.26 12.72
CA GLU A 279 35.14 15.87 14.05
C GLU A 279 36.07 15.11 15.01
N GLU A 280 35.99 13.78 15.04
CA GLU A 280 36.91 12.91 15.79
C GLU A 280 38.36 13.12 15.35
N SER A 281 38.61 13.22 14.04
CA SER A 281 39.95 13.48 13.51
C SER A 281 40.52 14.84 13.96
N LEU A 282 39.69 15.89 13.95
CA LEU A 282 40.08 17.22 14.48
C LEU A 282 40.34 17.17 15.99
N MET A 283 39.50 16.46 16.75
CA MET A 283 39.68 16.28 18.19
C MET A 283 40.96 15.50 18.52
N ILE A 284 41.32 14.51 17.70
CA ILE A 284 42.60 13.77 17.79
C ILE A 284 43.78 14.70 17.49
N GLU A 285 43.68 15.58 16.49
CA GLU A 285 44.70 16.57 16.14
C GLU A 285 44.93 17.55 17.31
N GLU A 286 43.85 18.05 17.92
CA GLU A 286 43.92 18.94 19.09
C GLU A 286 44.47 18.24 20.34
N ASN A 287 44.02 17.01 20.63
CA ASN A 287 44.55 16.21 21.73
C ASN A 287 46.05 15.91 21.57
N LYS A 288 46.53 15.64 20.34
CA LYS A 288 47.98 15.50 20.06
C LYS A 288 48.73 16.80 20.36
N ARG A 289 48.15 17.96 20.01
CA ARG A 289 48.75 19.28 20.32
C ARG A 289 48.86 19.49 21.83
N MET A 290 47.79 19.21 22.57
CA MET A 290 47.74 19.31 24.02
C MET A 290 48.73 18.35 24.71
N ILE A 291 48.84 17.09 24.23
CA ILE A 291 49.84 16.13 24.74
C ILE A 291 51.25 16.68 24.52
N LYS A 292 51.55 17.24 23.34
CA LYS A 292 52.87 17.83 23.06
C LYS A 292 53.18 19.04 23.95
N GLU A 293 52.20 19.91 24.18
CA GLU A 293 52.32 21.04 25.12
C GLU A 293 52.62 20.54 26.55
N LEU A 294 51.90 19.52 27.03
CA LEU A 294 52.14 18.88 28.34
C LEU A 294 53.48 18.12 28.43
N GLU A 295 53.95 17.50 27.34
CA GLU A 295 55.27 16.88 27.27
C GLU A 295 56.40 17.92 27.36
N GLU A 296 56.22 19.08 26.71
CA GLU A 296 57.15 20.21 26.80
C GLU A 296 57.17 20.82 28.21
N GLU A 297 56.01 21.02 28.85
CA GLU A 297 55.93 21.45 30.27
C GLU A 297 56.56 20.43 31.23
N LEU A 298 56.31 19.13 31.03
CA LEU A 298 56.90 18.06 31.85
C LEU A 298 58.42 18.01 31.71
N ASN A 299 58.96 18.25 30.51
CA ASN A 299 60.40 18.33 30.30
C ASN A 299 61.02 19.56 30.96
N GLN A 300 60.37 20.74 30.87
CA GLN A 300 60.80 21.93 31.60
C GLN A 300 60.80 21.71 33.12
N SER A 301 59.77 21.03 33.65
CA SER A 301 59.68 20.68 35.08
C SER A 301 60.82 19.73 35.50
N LYS A 302 61.15 18.73 34.68
CA LYS A 302 62.30 17.84 34.92
C LYS A 302 63.64 18.57 34.85
N GLU A 303 63.82 19.50 33.91
CA GLU A 303 65.03 20.32 33.83
C GLU A 303 65.20 21.15 35.13
N LEU A 304 64.14 21.83 35.57
CA LEU A 304 64.10 22.54 36.85
C LEU A 304 64.38 21.63 38.05
N GLU A 305 63.80 20.43 38.10
CA GLU A 305 64.08 19.42 39.15
C GLU A 305 65.55 19.00 39.17
N THR A 306 66.16 18.76 38.00
CA THR A 306 67.59 18.42 37.93
C THR A 306 68.49 19.61 38.29
N GLU A 307 68.10 20.84 37.99
CA GLU A 307 68.84 22.04 38.39
C GLU A 307 68.75 22.27 39.91
N LEU A 308 67.56 22.14 40.49
CA LEU A 308 67.35 22.20 41.94
C LEU A 308 68.11 21.10 42.67
N THR A 309 68.07 19.86 42.16
CA THR A 309 68.83 18.73 42.71
C THR A 309 70.33 19.03 42.72
N LYS A 310 70.90 19.52 41.60
CA LYS A 310 72.31 19.93 41.53
C LYS A 310 72.64 21.04 42.54
N ARG A 311 71.77 22.06 42.68
CA ARG A 311 71.95 23.14 43.67
C ARG A 311 71.99 22.56 45.09
N TYR A 312 71.03 21.72 45.47
CA TYR A 312 71.02 21.06 46.78
C TYR A 312 72.23 20.14 47.01
N GLU A 313 72.68 19.39 46.00
CA GLU A 313 73.91 18.58 46.10
C GLU A 313 75.15 19.46 46.36
N THR A 314 75.29 20.58 45.62
CA THR A 314 76.41 21.52 45.86
C THR A 314 76.32 22.20 47.22
N GLU A 315 75.12 22.50 47.71
CA GLU A 315 74.92 23.10 49.03
C GLU A 315 75.18 22.09 50.16
N ILE A 316 74.79 20.83 50.00
CA ILE A 316 75.15 19.73 50.90
C ILE A 316 76.67 19.55 50.94
N GLU A 317 77.37 19.58 49.80
CA GLU A 317 78.83 19.40 49.76
C GLU A 317 79.56 20.62 50.36
N ASN A 318 79.10 21.84 50.11
CA ASN A 318 79.59 23.04 50.78
C ASN A 318 79.38 22.95 52.30
N ASN A 319 78.19 22.52 52.76
CA ASN A 319 77.90 22.34 54.18
C ASN A 319 78.76 21.22 54.81
N LYS A 320 79.07 20.13 54.10
CA LYS A 320 80.05 19.13 54.56
C LYS A 320 81.46 19.71 54.67
N GLN A 321 81.88 20.58 53.75
CA GLN A 321 83.19 21.24 53.84
C GLN A 321 83.25 22.21 55.02
N ILE A 322 82.18 22.98 55.26
CA ILE A 322 82.04 23.84 56.44
C ILE A 322 82.06 22.99 57.73
N MET A 323 81.31 21.89 57.78
CA MET A 323 81.30 20.96 58.92
C MET A 323 82.70 20.39 59.20
N LYS A 324 83.42 19.92 58.18
CA LYS A 324 84.82 19.45 58.32
C LYS A 324 85.75 20.54 58.84
N LYS A 325 85.59 21.79 58.37
CA LYS A 325 86.39 22.92 58.85
C LYS A 325 86.08 23.25 60.31
N ASN A 326 84.81 23.27 60.69
CA ASN A 326 84.38 23.48 62.08
C ASN A 326 84.84 22.33 63.00
N GLU A 327 84.87 21.10 62.50
CA GLU A 327 85.40 19.92 63.20
C GLU A 327 86.92 20.05 63.41
N GLN A 328 87.66 20.50 62.39
CA GLN A 328 89.09 20.86 62.53
C GLN A 328 89.31 21.97 63.56
N GLU A 329 88.56 23.07 63.48
CA GLU A 329 88.64 24.18 64.45
C GLU A 329 88.28 23.73 65.88
N LEU A 330 87.33 22.78 66.04
CA LEU A 330 87.03 22.14 67.32
C LEU A 330 88.17 21.26 67.82
N THR A 331 88.84 20.49 66.95
CA THR A 331 90.03 19.72 67.36
C THR A 331 91.18 20.61 67.78
N GLU A 332 91.47 21.70 67.05
CA GLU A 332 92.48 22.70 67.44
C GLU A 332 92.11 23.41 68.74
N MET A 333 90.82 23.71 68.96
CA MET A 333 90.35 24.29 70.21
C MET A 333 90.50 23.30 71.38
N ASN A 334 90.18 22.02 71.18
CA ASN A 334 90.36 20.98 72.20
C ASN A 334 91.84 20.74 72.53
N GLU A 335 92.75 20.79 71.55
CA GLU A 335 94.19 20.75 71.81
C GLU A 335 94.66 21.96 72.64
N ARG A 336 94.14 23.17 72.35
CA ARG A 336 94.41 24.35 73.17
C ARG A 336 93.82 24.25 74.57
N ILE A 337 92.63 23.66 74.72
CA ILE A 337 92.01 23.42 76.04
C ILE A 337 92.88 22.46 76.85
N SER A 338 93.34 21.36 76.26
CA SER A 338 94.27 20.42 76.89
C SER A 338 95.58 21.11 77.32
N GLN A 339 96.14 21.98 76.48
CA GLN A 339 97.31 22.81 76.85
C GLN A 339 97.00 23.78 78.01
N THR A 340 95.79 24.34 78.09
CA THR A 340 95.40 25.17 79.24
C THR A 340 95.14 24.36 80.51
N GLU A 341 94.61 23.13 80.42
CA GLU A 341 94.47 22.23 81.56
C GLU A 341 95.85 21.81 82.13
N GLU A 342 96.83 21.61 81.24
CA GLU A 342 98.23 21.31 81.63
C GLU A 342 98.88 22.52 82.34
N LEU A 343 98.65 23.75 81.84
CA LEU A 343 99.08 24.99 82.50
C LEU A 343 98.33 25.28 83.81
N GLU A 344 97.04 24.93 83.93
CA GLU A 344 96.29 25.04 85.19
C GLU A 344 96.83 24.09 86.26
N LYS A 345 97.31 22.92 85.85
CA LYS A 345 97.98 21.97 86.74
C LYS A 345 99.34 22.50 87.23
N GLU A 346 100.16 23.09 86.36
CA GLU A 346 101.39 23.79 86.78
C GLU A 346 101.10 24.97 87.72
N LEU A 347 100.01 25.72 87.48
CA LEU A 347 99.55 26.79 88.38
C LEU A 347 99.06 26.27 89.73
N ALA A 348 98.48 25.06 89.79
CA ALA A 348 98.10 24.41 91.04
C ALA A 348 99.34 24.00 91.86
N GLU A 349 100.35 23.41 91.22
CA GLU A 349 101.64 23.07 91.85
C GLU A 349 102.37 24.35 92.33
N LEU A 350 102.30 25.46 91.58
CA LEU A 350 102.82 26.76 92.02
C LEU A 350 102.08 27.33 93.24
N ARG A 351 100.75 27.14 93.35
CA ARG A 351 99.98 27.54 94.54
C ARG A 351 100.33 26.69 95.76
N GLU A 352 100.57 25.39 95.58
CA GLU A 352 101.02 24.50 96.66
C GLU A 352 102.42 24.91 97.15
N ASN A 353 103.34 25.22 96.23
CA ASN A 353 104.65 25.79 96.57
C ASN A 353 104.54 27.15 97.30
N GLN A 354 103.63 28.03 96.89
CA GLN A 354 103.37 29.28 97.63
C GLN A 354 102.85 29.05 99.04
N LYS A 355 102.01 28.02 99.26
CA LYS A 355 101.53 27.64 100.58
C LYS A 355 102.67 27.15 101.48
N ALA A 356 103.56 26.30 100.95
CA ALA A 356 104.75 25.84 101.67
C ALA A 356 105.70 27.00 102.06
N ILE A 357 105.84 28.01 101.19
CA ILE A 357 106.60 29.24 101.51
C ILE A 357 105.96 30.01 102.66
N TYR A 358 104.63 30.10 102.73
CA TYR A 358 103.92 30.79 103.80
C TYR A 358 104.09 30.08 105.16
N GLU A 359 104.03 28.75 105.17
CA GLU A 359 104.27 27.92 106.36
C GLU A 359 105.73 28.10 106.88
N LEU A 360 106.73 28.08 105.98
CA LEU A 360 108.14 28.36 106.32
C LEU A 360 108.38 29.80 106.82
N GLN A 361 107.65 30.79 106.29
CA GLN A 361 107.72 32.18 106.78
C GLN A 361 107.16 32.31 108.20
N GLN A 362 106.10 31.58 108.53
CA GLN A 362 105.54 31.55 109.88
C GLN A 362 106.51 30.90 110.88
N GLU A 363 107.20 29.83 110.47
CA GLU A 363 108.21 29.15 111.29
C GLU A 363 109.43 30.06 111.57
N LEU A 364 109.88 30.84 110.57
CA LEU A 364 110.91 31.88 110.74
C LEU A 364 110.49 33.02 111.68
N SER A 365 109.20 33.35 111.73
CA SER A 365 108.68 34.35 112.69
C SER A 365 108.80 33.84 114.13
N ASN A 366 108.38 32.59 114.38
CA ASN A 366 108.44 31.96 115.70
C ASN A 366 109.90 31.83 116.19
N MET A 367 110.83 31.47 115.30
CA MET A 367 112.27 31.43 115.60
C MET A 367 112.84 32.81 115.99
N ARG A 368 112.37 33.90 115.35
CA ARG A 368 112.75 35.28 115.72
C ARG A 368 112.22 35.68 117.10
N GLU A 369 111.02 35.26 117.43
CA GLU A 369 110.38 35.56 118.71
C GLU A 369 111.12 34.87 119.87
N GLN A 370 111.47 33.59 119.71
CA GLN A 370 112.35 32.86 120.65
C GLN A 370 113.74 33.52 120.78
N GLN A 371 114.30 34.06 119.70
CA GLN A 371 115.60 34.75 119.75
C GLN A 371 115.52 36.08 120.52
N ALA A 372 114.38 36.78 120.48
CA ALA A 372 114.16 37.99 121.27
C ALA A 372 114.08 37.68 122.78
N GLU A 373 113.39 36.60 123.16
CA GLU A 373 113.19 36.16 124.56
C GLU A 373 114.50 35.70 125.25
N VAL A 374 115.42 35.10 124.48
CA VAL A 374 116.79 34.79 124.96
C VAL A 374 117.64 36.06 125.12
N THR A 375 117.34 37.13 124.39
CA THR A 375 118.11 38.39 124.45
C THR A 375 117.71 39.26 125.65
N THR A 376 116.44 39.27 126.04
CA THR A 376 115.96 39.93 127.28
C THR A 376 116.47 39.23 128.53
N SER A 377 116.42 37.90 128.59
CA SER A 377 116.93 37.14 129.75
C SER A 377 118.45 37.30 129.96
N LEU A 378 119.23 37.49 128.90
CA LEU A 378 120.66 37.84 128.98
C LEU A 378 120.94 39.27 129.49
N THR A 379 120.03 40.21 129.29
CA THR A 379 120.21 41.61 129.74
C THR A 379 119.82 41.80 131.21
N GLU A 380 118.82 41.06 131.72
CA GLU A 380 118.47 41.09 133.15
C GLU A 380 119.60 40.49 134.02
N LEU A 381 120.20 39.38 133.62
CA LEU A 381 121.30 38.72 134.34
C LEU A 381 122.57 39.60 134.45
N ALA A 382 122.81 40.48 133.48
CA ALA A 382 123.91 41.44 133.52
C ALA A 382 123.68 42.57 134.55
N SER A 383 122.42 42.89 134.85
CA SER A 383 122.04 43.96 135.79
C SER A 383 122.17 43.54 137.27
N GLU A 384 121.93 42.27 137.60
CA GLU A 384 122.12 41.78 138.98
C GLU A 384 123.61 41.69 139.36
N LYS A 385 124.48 41.33 138.40
CA LYS A 385 125.93 41.23 138.63
C LYS A 385 126.58 42.57 139.02
N THR A 386 126.01 43.71 138.62
CA THR A 386 126.48 45.05 139.00
C THR A 386 125.88 45.56 140.31
N ARG A 387 124.87 44.88 140.87
CA ARG A 387 124.27 45.20 142.18
C ARG A 387 125.01 44.55 143.35
N ALA A 388 125.58 43.36 143.15
CA ALA A 388 126.37 42.67 144.18
C ALA A 388 127.69 43.39 144.52
N ALA A 389 128.39 43.94 143.51
CA ALA A 389 129.71 44.57 143.68
C ALA A 389 129.71 45.91 144.45
N ARG A 390 128.54 46.54 144.66
CA ARG A 390 128.45 47.81 145.41
C ARG A 390 128.33 47.63 146.93
N LEU A 391 127.96 46.45 147.41
CA LEU A 391 127.75 46.18 148.84
C LEU A 391 129.02 45.75 149.59
N GLU A 392 130.07 45.31 148.90
CA GLU A 392 131.37 45.00 149.53
C GLU A 392 132.22 46.26 149.81
N GLN A 393 131.97 47.38 149.13
CA GLN A 393 132.74 48.61 149.28
C GLN A 393 132.21 49.52 150.41
N GLU A 394 130.96 49.37 150.84
CA GLU A 394 130.30 50.25 151.82
C GLU A 394 130.56 49.86 153.30
N VAL A 395 131.12 48.67 153.56
CA VAL A 395 131.35 48.14 154.92
C VAL A 395 132.75 48.47 155.47
N SER A 396 133.69 48.94 154.64
CA SER A 396 135.11 49.06 155.00
C SER A 396 135.57 50.43 155.52
N GLU A 397 134.79 51.51 155.40
CA GLU A 397 135.28 52.88 155.65
C GLU A 397 134.58 53.67 156.77
N LEU A 398 133.43 53.25 157.30
CA LEU A 398 132.71 53.98 158.37
C LEU A 398 132.96 53.43 159.79
N LYS A 399 134.23 53.34 160.18
CA LYS A 399 134.63 53.04 161.56
C LYS A 399 135.88 53.80 162.05
N ASN A 400 136.01 55.11 161.77
CA ASN A 400 136.75 56.08 162.61
C ASN A 400 136.70 57.54 162.08
N ALA A 401 135.86 58.40 162.68
CA ALA A 401 136.17 59.78 163.14
C ALA A 401 134.88 60.61 163.36
N GLY A 402 134.67 61.14 164.57
CA GLY A 402 133.55 62.04 164.92
C GLY A 402 133.82 63.52 164.59
N THR A 403 132.79 64.38 164.44
CA THR A 403 132.17 65.24 165.50
C THR A 403 133.10 66.30 166.11
N PRO A 404 132.65 67.52 166.48
CA PRO A 404 131.26 67.97 166.77
C PRO A 404 130.86 69.22 165.91
N GLU A 405 129.89 70.11 166.17
CA GLU A 405 129.21 70.59 167.39
C GLU A 405 127.89 71.37 167.05
N VAL A 406 126.99 71.55 168.05
CA VAL A 406 125.90 72.57 168.21
C VAL A 406 124.91 72.86 167.05
N GLY A 407 123.58 72.95 167.24
CA GLY A 407 122.77 72.75 168.45
C GLY A 407 121.39 73.43 168.38
N ASN A 408 120.38 72.76 168.95
CA ASN A 408 119.06 73.26 169.41
C ASN A 408 118.14 74.02 168.44
N LEU A 409 117.12 73.31 167.94
CA LEU A 409 115.68 73.52 168.22
C LEU A 409 114.98 72.22 167.77
N GLN A 410 114.73 71.21 168.60
CA GLN A 410 114.11 71.14 169.93
C GLN A 410 112.61 71.41 169.90
N ALA A 411 111.85 70.31 169.91
CA ALA A 411 110.41 70.16 170.19
C ALA A 411 109.40 70.88 169.27
N GLU A 412 108.77 70.14 168.37
CA GLU A 412 107.30 70.02 168.17
C GLU A 412 107.02 69.07 166.98
N LEU A 413 106.02 68.18 166.96
CA LEU A 413 105.16 67.67 168.04
C LEU A 413 104.53 66.33 167.58
N ALA A 414 104.29 65.39 168.49
CA ALA A 414 103.57 64.14 168.21
C ALA A 414 102.03 64.33 168.09
N ARG A 415 101.59 65.16 167.14
CA ARG A 415 100.18 65.47 166.81
C ARG A 415 100.10 65.85 165.32
N VAL A 416 99.15 65.42 164.50
CA VAL A 416 97.87 64.69 164.66
C VAL A 416 97.66 64.01 163.28
N LYS A 417 97.41 62.70 163.17
CA LYS A 417 96.16 61.96 163.42
C LYS A 417 95.02 62.38 162.48
N GLU A 418 94.33 61.38 161.93
CA GLU A 418 93.10 61.52 161.11
C GLU A 418 93.28 62.00 159.66
N GLU A 419 92.28 61.65 158.85
CA GLU A 419 91.99 62.12 157.48
C GLU A 419 92.88 61.61 156.31
N LEU A 420 92.33 60.95 155.28
CA LEU A 420 91.08 60.18 155.10
C LEU A 420 91.30 59.38 153.79
N ARG A 421 91.05 58.06 153.68
CA ARG A 421 89.77 57.40 153.38
C ARG A 421 89.00 57.94 152.16
N ILE A 422 88.71 57.05 151.19
CA ILE A 422 87.67 57.09 150.11
C ILE A 422 88.00 57.78 148.76
N ALA A 423 88.07 56.97 147.69
CA ALA A 423 87.14 56.93 146.52
C ALA A 423 87.65 55.90 145.46
N ASN A 424 87.00 54.74 145.22
CA ASN A 424 85.80 54.43 144.38
C ASN A 424 86.05 54.41 142.84
N LEU A 425 85.43 53.57 141.97
CA LEU A 425 84.81 52.20 142.00
C LEU A 425 84.24 51.81 140.59
N LYS A 426 84.04 50.49 140.26
CA LYS A 426 83.11 49.85 139.24
C LYS A 426 83.42 49.91 137.72
N ALA A 427 82.87 49.08 136.78
CA ALA A 427 82.12 47.76 136.69
C ALA A 427 81.87 47.37 135.17
N GLU A 428 80.82 46.62 134.73
CA GLU A 428 80.68 45.14 134.46
C GLU A 428 79.46 44.83 133.48
N GLN A 429 79.25 43.59 132.90
CA GLN A 429 77.98 42.96 132.30
C GLN A 429 77.41 43.37 130.88
N ASN A 430 76.48 42.70 130.10
CA ASN A 430 76.02 41.27 129.84
C ASN A 430 74.96 41.06 128.65
N ALA A 431 74.84 39.84 128.05
CA ALA A 431 73.63 39.11 127.47
C ALA A 431 72.99 39.32 126.01
N SER A 432 71.81 38.68 125.68
CA SER A 432 71.42 38.04 124.36
C SER A 432 69.91 38.03 123.84
N MET A 433 69.63 37.48 122.61
CA MET A 433 68.44 36.64 122.12
C MET A 433 67.21 37.18 121.25
N ASN A 434 66.62 36.32 120.34
CA ASN A 434 65.19 36.14 119.81
C ASN A 434 64.82 36.02 118.26
N GLN A 435 63.60 35.50 117.92
CA GLN A 435 63.17 34.78 116.65
C GLN A 435 61.63 34.86 116.29
N SER A 436 61.16 34.88 115.01
CA SER A 436 59.74 34.61 114.54
C SER A 436 59.46 34.64 112.99
N ASP A 437 58.72 33.63 112.47
CA ASP A 437 57.77 33.46 111.31
C ASP A 437 58.02 34.04 109.88
N ILE A 438 57.78 33.38 108.72
CA ILE A 438 57.08 32.14 108.27
C ILE A 438 55.52 32.16 108.23
N ALA A 439 54.93 33.00 107.36
CA ALA A 439 53.47 32.95 107.09
C ALA A 439 53.00 33.35 105.65
N HIS A 440 53.87 33.81 104.75
CA HIS A 440 53.44 34.64 103.60
C HIS A 440 53.03 33.89 102.30
N VAL A 441 53.15 32.55 102.23
CA VAL A 441 53.11 31.81 100.94
C VAL A 441 51.70 31.40 100.45
N MET A 442 50.65 31.50 101.29
CA MET A 442 49.33 30.91 100.96
C MET A 442 48.32 31.81 100.22
N LEU A 443 48.64 33.10 99.95
CA LEU A 443 47.66 34.06 99.40
C LEU A 443 47.61 34.17 97.87
N GLU A 444 48.59 33.64 97.13
CA GLU A 444 48.78 33.94 95.70
C GLU A 444 47.94 33.04 94.74
N ALA A 445 47.46 31.89 95.21
CA ALA A 445 46.83 30.89 94.34
C ALA A 445 45.37 31.18 93.93
N GLN A 446 44.66 32.06 94.65
CA GLN A 446 43.19 32.17 94.53
C GLN A 446 42.70 33.09 93.39
N ALA A 447 43.57 33.92 92.80
CA ALA A 447 43.17 34.97 91.85
C ALA A 447 42.92 34.47 90.41
N LYS A 448 43.60 33.40 89.96
CA LYS A 448 43.62 32.98 88.54
C LYS A 448 42.36 32.27 88.03
N ALA A 449 41.44 31.85 88.90
CA ALA A 449 40.30 31.01 88.51
C ALA A 449 39.08 31.78 87.95
N ARG A 450 38.94 33.08 88.21
CA ARG A 450 37.73 33.84 87.82
C ARG A 450 37.72 34.30 86.35
N GLN A 451 38.89 34.52 85.75
CA GLN A 451 39.03 35.12 84.42
C GLN A 451 38.56 34.21 83.26
N ILE A 452 38.40 32.91 83.49
CA ILE A 452 38.07 31.90 82.46
C ILE A 452 36.54 31.79 82.23
N VAL A 453 35.73 32.07 83.24
CA VAL A 453 34.26 31.86 83.19
C VAL A 453 33.54 32.95 82.40
N ASP A 454 33.98 34.20 82.52
CA ASP A 454 33.29 35.34 81.91
C ASP A 454 33.47 35.38 80.37
N VAL A 455 34.61 34.91 79.86
CA VAL A 455 34.90 34.84 78.41
C VAL A 455 33.96 33.84 77.71
N ALA A 456 33.78 32.65 78.29
CA ALA A 456 32.92 31.60 77.74
C ALA A 456 31.44 32.02 77.65
N ASN A 457 30.96 32.79 78.63
CA ASN A 457 29.56 33.27 78.67
C ASN A 457 29.26 34.32 77.61
N TYR A 458 30.25 35.13 77.20
CA TYR A 458 30.09 36.11 76.13
C TYR A 458 30.04 35.43 74.74
N GLU A 459 30.92 34.46 74.52
CA GLU A 459 31.04 33.73 73.26
C GLU A 459 29.82 32.84 72.97
N ALA A 460 29.23 32.22 74.00
CA ALA A 460 28.00 31.45 73.89
C ALA A 460 26.79 32.31 73.44
N LYS A 461 26.62 33.51 74.01
CA LYS A 461 25.52 34.42 73.64
C LYS A 461 25.61 34.89 72.19
N ARG A 462 26.82 35.12 71.69
CA ARG A 462 27.04 35.52 70.29
C ARG A 462 26.58 34.43 69.31
N ARG A 463 26.99 33.18 69.54
CA ARG A 463 26.59 32.05 68.67
C ARG A 463 25.09 31.82 68.64
N VAL A 464 24.38 32.00 69.76
CA VAL A 464 22.91 31.88 69.79
C VAL A 464 22.25 32.95 68.92
N ALA A 465 22.68 34.21 69.00
CA ALA A 465 22.15 35.29 68.16
C ALA A 465 22.43 35.08 66.66
N ASP A 466 23.62 34.60 66.31
CA ASP A 466 23.98 34.27 64.92
C ASP A 466 23.07 33.13 64.38
N SER A 467 22.85 32.07 65.16
CA SER A 467 21.95 30.96 64.79
C SER A 467 20.47 31.36 64.72
N GLU A 468 19.99 32.29 65.56
CA GLU A 468 18.62 32.83 65.46
C GLU A 468 18.41 33.61 64.14
N MET A 469 19.43 34.34 63.68
CA MET A 469 19.39 35.05 62.41
C MET A 469 19.35 34.09 61.21
N GLU A 470 20.16 33.03 61.22
CA GLU A 470 20.13 31.97 60.20
C GLU A 470 18.78 31.24 60.17
N LEU A 471 18.21 30.89 61.34
CA LEU A 471 16.91 30.24 61.43
C LEU A 471 15.78 31.11 60.86
N SER A 472 15.85 32.43 61.06
CA SER A 472 14.92 33.40 60.49
C SER A 472 15.01 33.46 58.96
N ALA A 473 16.23 33.48 58.41
CA ALA A 473 16.46 33.45 56.96
C ALA A 473 15.90 32.16 56.33
N VAL A 474 16.19 30.99 56.90
CA VAL A 474 15.66 29.70 56.46
C VAL A 474 14.12 29.65 56.56
N SER A 475 13.52 30.22 57.61
CA SER A 475 12.05 30.33 57.72
C SER A 475 11.44 31.20 56.62
N GLN A 476 12.13 32.26 56.20
CA GLN A 476 11.68 33.16 55.14
C GLN A 476 11.83 32.53 53.75
N GLU A 477 12.91 31.80 53.49
CA GLU A 477 13.07 30.99 52.28
C GLU A 477 12.01 29.88 52.18
N ALA A 478 11.77 29.14 53.26
CA ALA A 478 10.73 28.11 53.31
C ALA A 478 9.34 28.67 52.92
N ARG A 479 8.96 29.85 53.46
CA ARG A 479 7.70 30.54 53.08
C ARG A 479 7.67 30.91 51.60
N ASN A 480 8.80 31.29 51.01
CA ASN A 480 8.89 31.58 49.58
C ASN A 480 8.75 30.31 48.71
N TYR A 481 9.31 29.18 49.14
CA TYR A 481 9.09 27.89 48.49
C TYR A 481 7.64 27.41 48.58
N TYR A 482 6.98 27.55 49.73
CA TYR A 482 5.55 27.24 49.88
C TYR A 482 4.67 28.07 48.92
N ARG A 483 4.90 29.39 48.81
CA ARG A 483 4.19 30.24 47.84
C ARG A 483 4.42 29.84 46.38
N LYS A 484 5.65 29.42 46.03
CA LYS A 484 5.94 28.90 44.68
C LYS A 484 5.21 27.59 44.41
N LEU A 485 5.20 26.67 45.36
CA LEU A 485 4.46 25.40 45.28
C LEU A 485 2.95 25.62 45.16
N GLU A 486 2.38 26.56 45.92
CA GLU A 486 0.97 26.90 45.87
C GLU A 486 0.56 27.52 44.51
N LYS A 487 1.42 28.38 43.94
CA LYS A 487 1.25 28.91 42.58
C LYS A 487 1.32 27.80 41.52
N ILE A 488 2.33 26.92 41.58
CA ILE A 488 2.47 25.79 40.65
C ILE A 488 1.27 24.83 40.76
N LYS A 489 0.76 24.60 41.98
CA LYS A 489 -0.45 23.79 42.19
C LYS A 489 -1.65 24.42 41.47
N ALA A 490 -1.91 25.71 41.67
CA ALA A 490 -3.01 26.40 41.00
C ALA A 490 -2.86 26.38 39.46
N GLU A 491 -1.65 26.58 38.94
CA GLU A 491 -1.35 26.47 37.50
C GLU A 491 -1.61 25.04 36.98
N SER A 492 -1.22 24.01 37.73
CA SER A 492 -1.49 22.62 37.37
C SER A 492 -2.98 22.27 37.40
N GLU A 493 -3.75 22.82 38.34
CA GLU A 493 -5.19 22.58 38.49
C GLU A 493 -6.00 23.20 37.34
N VAL A 494 -5.56 24.36 36.83
CA VAL A 494 -6.08 24.94 35.58
C VAL A 494 -5.78 24.03 34.39
N VAL A 495 -4.53 23.56 34.22
CA VAL A 495 -4.16 22.66 33.12
C VAL A 495 -4.93 21.33 33.18
N PHE A 496 -5.11 20.75 34.37
CA PHE A 496 -5.95 19.55 34.56
C PHE A 496 -7.41 19.80 34.20
N SER A 497 -7.97 20.96 34.56
CA SER A 497 -9.35 21.34 34.22
C SER A 497 -9.53 21.52 32.70
N GLU A 498 -8.56 22.12 32.00
CA GLU A 498 -8.57 22.22 30.54
C GLU A 498 -8.43 20.86 29.85
N LEU A 499 -7.60 19.96 30.39
CA LEU A 499 -7.47 18.59 29.88
C LEU A 499 -8.74 17.78 30.08
N LEU A 500 -9.38 17.85 31.26
CA LEU A 500 -10.68 17.21 31.51
C LEU A 500 -11.74 17.72 30.53
N ARG A 501 -11.85 19.04 30.34
CA ARG A 501 -12.81 19.62 29.40
C ARG A 501 -12.55 19.22 27.94
N LYS A 502 -11.28 19.05 27.54
CA LYS A 502 -10.91 18.51 26.22
C LYS A 502 -11.29 17.04 26.08
N LEU A 503 -11.13 16.23 27.13
CA LEU A 503 -11.52 14.82 27.14
C LEU A 503 -13.05 14.65 27.10
N GLU A 504 -13.81 15.47 27.83
CA GLU A 504 -15.27 15.53 27.73
C GLU A 504 -15.71 15.90 26.31
N SER A 505 -15.10 16.94 25.73
CA SER A 505 -15.36 17.36 24.35
C SER A 505 -15.00 16.31 23.29
N ILE A 506 -14.14 15.34 23.59
CA ILE A 506 -13.83 14.21 22.71
C ILE A 506 -14.82 13.06 22.96
N GLY A 507 -15.16 12.78 24.21
CA GLY A 507 -16.14 11.75 24.57
C GLY A 507 -17.58 12.04 24.12
N ASP A 508 -17.93 13.32 23.94
CA ASP A 508 -19.19 13.73 23.32
C ASP A 508 -19.19 13.58 21.78
N ILE A 509 -18.01 13.58 21.13
CA ILE A 509 -17.87 13.32 19.69
C ILE A 509 -18.07 11.82 19.38
N ASP A 510 -17.66 10.93 20.29
CA ASP A 510 -17.89 9.47 20.17
C ASP A 510 -19.34 9.04 20.52
N ARG A 511 -20.26 9.98 20.75
CA ARG A 511 -21.67 9.73 21.13
C ARG A 511 -22.71 10.36 20.20
N LEU A 512 -22.28 10.91 19.07
CA LEU A 512 -23.11 11.39 17.96
C LEU A 512 -22.86 10.52 16.72
#